data_AF-A0A6V7JIZ5-F1
#
_entry.id   AF-A0A6V7JIZ5-F1
#
_cell.length_a   1.000
_cell.length_b   1.000
_cell.length_c   1.000
_cell.angle_alpha   90.00
_cell.angle_beta   90.00
_cell.angle_gamma   90.00
#
_symmetry.space_group_name_H-M   'P 1'
#
loop_
_entity.id
_entity.type
_entity.pdbx_description
1 polymer ?
#
loop_
_entity_poly.entity_id
_entity_poly.type
_entity_poly.pdbx_seq_one_letter_code
_entity_poly.pdbx_strand_id
1 'polypeptide(L)'
;YFFLEYNNPLNAATAVKSTNNYKIDKQHTFKVNLLTDFKKHENIPNDWEPPQPQPYKAAKDLHSYLLEPDAYDQFSVLHGNGSAVSVQIWKNSAPDPELLAERS
;
A
#
# COMPACT_ATOMS: atom_id res chain seq x y z
N TYR A 1 5.31 -12.71 -31.05
CA TYR A 1 4.63 -12.38 -29.78
C TYR A 1 3.23 -12.97 -29.84
N PHE A 2 2.68 -13.39 -28.71
CA PHE A 2 1.33 -13.95 -28.63
C PHE A 2 0.63 -13.39 -27.39
N PHE A 3 -0.69 -13.37 -27.40
CA PHE A 3 -1.49 -12.88 -26.29
C PHE A 3 -2.19 -14.05 -25.60
N LEU A 4 -2.24 -13.99 -24.28
CA LEU A 4 -2.97 -14.93 -23.45
C LEU A 4 -4.01 -14.15 -22.66
N GLU A 5 -5.27 -14.57 -22.77
CA GLU A 5 -6.38 -13.99 -22.03
C GLU A 5 -6.71 -14.87 -20.82
N TYR A 6 -6.90 -14.24 -19.66
CA TYR A 6 -7.31 -14.91 -18.43
C TYR A 6 -8.65 -14.34 -17.98
N ASN A 7 -9.54 -15.20 -17.47
CA ASN A 7 -10.83 -14.77 -16.93
C ASN A 7 -10.73 -13.88 -15.68
N ASN A 8 -9.58 -13.86 -14.99
CA ASN A 8 -9.39 -13.10 -13.75
C ASN A 8 -8.07 -12.31 -13.81
N PRO A 9 -8.07 -11.00 -13.50
CA PRO A 9 -6.85 -10.19 -13.47
C PRO A 9 -5.79 -10.72 -12.48
N LEU A 10 -6.21 -11.35 -11.38
CA LEU A 10 -5.29 -11.91 -10.38
C LEU A 10 -4.49 -13.09 -10.95
N ASN A 11 -5.12 -13.90 -11.81
CA ASN A 11 -4.47 -15.02 -12.48
C ASN A 11 -3.43 -14.52 -13.49
N ALA A 12 -3.76 -13.48 -14.26
CA ALA A 12 -2.83 -12.85 -15.19
C ALA A 12 -1.59 -12.27 -14.45
N ALA A 13 -1.81 -11.56 -13.35
CA ALA A 13 -0.71 -11.02 -12.53
C ALA A 13 0.19 -12.12 -11.95
N THR A 14 -0.40 -13.24 -11.52
CA THR A 14 0.34 -14.38 -10.97
C THR A 14 1.14 -15.10 -12.07
N ALA A 15 0.58 -15.28 -13.26
CA ALA A 15 1.25 -15.88 -14.39
C ALA A 15 2.46 -15.05 -14.84
N VAL A 16 2.33 -13.73 -14.91
CA VAL A 16 3.44 -12.82 -15.23
C VAL A 16 4.57 -12.96 -14.20
N LYS A 17 4.25 -12.98 -12.91
CA LYS A 17 5.25 -13.15 -11.85
C LYS A 17 6.02 -14.47 -11.95
N SER A 18 5.37 -15.57 -12.33
CA SER A 18 6.00 -16.89 -12.37
C SER A 18 6.73 -17.20 -13.68
N THR A 19 6.32 -16.60 -14.80
CA THR A 19 6.83 -16.96 -16.13
C THR A 19 7.76 -15.91 -16.75
N ASN A 20 7.84 -14.70 -16.17
CA ASN A 20 8.77 -13.69 -16.65
C ASN A 20 10.23 -14.11 -16.39
N ASN A 21 11.06 -14.05 -17.43
CA ASN A 21 12.44 -14.53 -17.48
C ASN A 21 12.62 -16.05 -17.38
N TYR A 22 11.58 -16.82 -17.69
CA TYR A 22 11.70 -18.27 -17.74
C TYR A 22 12.52 -18.72 -18.96
N LYS A 23 13.60 -19.47 -18.72
CA LYS A 23 14.43 -20.06 -19.79
C LYS A 23 13.78 -21.35 -20.29
N ILE A 24 13.42 -21.39 -21.57
CA ILE A 24 12.85 -22.58 -22.20
C ILE A 24 13.97 -23.48 -22.70
N ASP A 25 15.00 -22.88 -23.29
CA ASP A 25 16.18 -23.56 -23.78
C ASP A 25 17.41 -22.62 -23.67
N LYS A 26 18.52 -23.00 -24.29
CA LYS A 26 19.78 -22.24 -24.24
C LYS A 26 19.72 -20.90 -25.00
N GLN A 27 18.81 -20.75 -25.96
CA GLN A 27 18.71 -19.61 -26.86
C GLN A 27 17.47 -18.73 -26.59
N HIS A 28 16.45 -19.25 -25.91
CA HIS A 28 15.16 -18.60 -25.73
C HIS A 28 14.81 -18.41 -24.26
N THR A 29 14.47 -17.17 -23.92
CA THR A 29 13.97 -16.77 -22.60
C THR A 29 12.65 -16.04 -22.79
N PHE A 30 11.60 -16.45 -22.07
CA PHE A 30 10.33 -15.77 -22.11
C PHE A 30 10.41 -14.42 -21.40
N LYS A 31 9.91 -13.38 -22.06
CA LYS A 31 9.57 -12.11 -21.44
C LYS A 31 8.06 -11.97 -21.46
N VAL A 32 7.46 -11.91 -20.29
CA VAL A 32 6.00 -11.88 -20.12
C VAL A 32 5.69 -10.61 -19.33
N ASN A 33 4.80 -9.79 -19.87
CA ASN A 33 4.33 -8.54 -19.26
C ASN A 33 2.82 -8.44 -19.40
N LEU A 34 2.18 -7.64 -18.53
CA LEU A 34 0.76 -7.33 -18.66
C LEU A 34 0.53 -6.38 -19.84
N LEU A 35 -0.60 -6.52 -20.52
CA LEU A 35 -0.97 -5.60 -21.60
C LEU A 35 -1.13 -4.15 -21.09
N THR A 36 -1.53 -3.98 -19.83
CA THR A 36 -1.64 -2.68 -19.17
C THR A 36 -0.31 -1.96 -18.98
N ASP A 37 0.81 -2.70 -18.88
CA ASP A 37 2.12 -2.10 -18.72
C ASP A 37 2.55 -1.34 -19.97
N PHE A 38 2.08 -1.72 -21.16
CA PHE A 38 2.34 -0.95 -22.38
C PHE A 38 1.83 0.49 -22.25
N LYS A 39 0.62 0.69 -21.70
CA LYS A 39 0.06 2.03 -21.47
C LYS A 39 0.87 2.83 -20.46
N LYS A 40 1.41 2.16 -19.44
CA LYS A 40 2.27 2.79 -18.42
C LYS A 40 3.60 3.26 -19.01
N HIS A 41 4.19 2.45 -19.90
CA HIS A 41 5.45 2.77 -20.56
C HIS A 41 5.29 3.77 -21.72
N GLU A 42 4.11 3.86 -22.30
CA GLU A 42 3.75 4.90 -23.28
C GLU A 42 3.56 6.27 -22.60
N ASN A 43 3.06 6.29 -21.36
CA ASN A 43 2.82 7.51 -20.58
C ASN A 43 3.83 7.67 -19.44
N ILE A 44 5.13 7.53 -19.73
CA ILE A 44 6.16 7.89 -18.74
C ILE A 44 6.38 9.41 -18.84
N PRO A 45 6.22 10.17 -17.74
CA PRO A 45 6.63 11.56 -17.70
C PRO A 45 8.12 11.67 -18.02
N ASN A 46 8.50 12.48 -19.02
CA ASN A 46 9.91 12.67 -19.38
C ASN A 46 10.71 13.36 -18.26
N ASP A 47 10.03 14.13 -17.41
CA ASP A 47 10.64 14.85 -16.31
C ASP A 47 10.44 14.08 -15.01
N TRP A 48 11.56 13.64 -14.43
CA TRP A 48 11.59 13.09 -13.08
C TRP A 48 11.46 14.23 -12.07
N GLU A 49 10.33 14.26 -11.34
CA GLU A 49 10.18 15.14 -10.19
C GLU A 49 10.67 14.44 -8.92
N PRO A 50 11.59 15.04 -8.16
CA PRO A 50 11.99 14.49 -6.87
C PRO A 50 10.78 14.44 -5.93
N PRO A 51 10.64 13.38 -5.12
CA PRO A 51 9.53 13.27 -4.17
C PRO A 51 9.57 14.47 -3.23
N GLN A 52 8.47 15.22 -3.16
CA GLN A 52 8.41 16.38 -2.28
C GLN A 52 8.49 15.92 -0.82
N PRO A 53 9.27 16.62 0.03
CA PRO A 53 9.30 16.33 1.45
C PRO A 53 7.88 16.44 2.02
N GLN A 54 7.50 15.49 2.87
CA GLN A 54 6.19 15.57 3.52
C GLN A 54 6.07 16.91 4.25
N PRO A 55 4.97 17.66 4.04
CA PRO A 55 4.80 18.95 4.69
C PRO A 55 4.86 18.75 6.21
N TYR A 56 5.65 19.57 6.87
CA TYR A 56 5.73 19.56 8.32
C TYR A 56 4.34 19.83 8.90
N LYS A 57 3.77 18.81 9.55
CA LYS A 57 2.59 18.99 10.39
C LYS A 57 3.07 19.47 11.74
N ALA A 58 2.78 20.71 12.09
CA ALA A 58 3.01 21.23 13.43
C ALA A 58 2.43 20.24 14.46
N ALA A 59 3.16 20.01 15.54
CA ALA A 59 2.67 19.16 16.62
C ALA A 59 1.30 19.68 17.05
N LYS A 60 0.27 18.84 16.91
CA LYS A 60 -1.05 19.12 17.46
C LYS A 60 -0.88 19.35 18.96
N ASP A 61 -1.71 20.21 19.54
CA ASP A 61 -1.78 20.41 20.98
C ASP A 61 -1.75 19.05 21.69
N LEU A 62 -0.67 18.81 22.44
CA LEU A 62 -0.44 17.55 23.15
C LEU A 62 -1.52 17.32 24.20
N HIS A 63 -2.19 18.38 24.68
CA HIS A 63 -3.25 18.32 25.69
C HIS A 63 -4.65 18.27 25.10
N SER A 64 -4.79 18.19 23.78
CA SER A 64 -6.11 18.15 23.13
C SER A 64 -7.00 17.00 23.62
N TYR A 65 -6.41 15.88 24.07
CA TYR A 65 -7.16 14.76 24.66
C TYR A 65 -7.80 15.09 26.02
N LEU A 66 -7.31 16.11 26.75
CA LEU A 66 -7.88 16.56 28.02
C LEU A 66 -9.14 17.42 27.82
N LEU A 67 -9.38 17.90 26.61
CA LEU A 67 -10.51 18.76 26.27
C LEU A 67 -11.73 17.96 25.77
N GLU A 68 -11.65 16.62 25.76
CA GLU A 68 -12.77 15.78 25.34
C GLU A 68 -13.93 15.90 26.36
N PRO A 69 -15.15 16.26 25.93
CA PRO A 69 -16.27 16.56 26.82
C PRO A 69 -16.72 15.35 27.65
N ASP A 70 -16.57 14.15 27.08
CA ASP A 70 -17.00 12.89 27.67
C ASP A 70 -15.86 12.16 28.41
N ALA A 71 -14.66 12.78 28.50
CA ALA A 71 -13.47 12.24 29.16
C ALA A 71 -13.10 10.81 28.72
N TYR A 72 -13.27 10.50 27.43
CA TYR A 72 -12.93 9.19 26.87
C TYR A 72 -11.42 8.97 26.79
N ASP A 73 -10.98 7.81 27.26
CA ASP A 73 -9.58 7.40 27.22
C ASP A 73 -9.13 7.01 25.81
N GLN A 74 -7.84 7.26 25.53
CA GLN A 74 -7.15 6.78 24.33
C GLN A 74 -6.21 5.62 24.68
N PHE A 75 -6.25 4.55 23.90
CA PHE A 75 -5.41 3.37 24.08
C PHE A 75 -4.76 2.93 22.77
N SER A 76 -3.58 2.31 22.84
CA SER A 76 -2.86 1.80 21.68
C SER A 76 -3.06 0.30 21.50
N VAL A 77 -3.36 -0.12 20.29
CA VAL A 77 -3.46 -1.53 19.88
C VAL A 77 -2.35 -1.82 18.87
N LEU A 78 -1.61 -2.90 19.11
CA LEU A 78 -0.65 -3.42 18.14
C LEU A 78 -1.38 -4.42 17.24
N HIS A 79 -1.38 -4.15 15.93
CA HIS A 79 -2.02 -5.00 14.94
C HIS A 79 -1.00 -5.53 13.94
N GLY A 80 -0.90 -6.85 13.81
CA GLY A 80 0.00 -7.54 12.87
C GLY A 80 1.06 -8.42 13.55
N ASN A 81 1.80 -9.19 12.75
CA ASN A 81 2.85 -10.10 13.20
C ASN A 81 4.18 -9.81 12.47
N GLY A 82 5.30 -9.86 13.18
CA GLY A 82 6.64 -9.74 12.61
C GLY A 82 6.97 -8.31 12.14
N SER A 83 7.46 -8.16 10.91
CA SER A 83 7.87 -6.86 10.35
C SER A 83 6.72 -5.95 9.93
N ALA A 84 5.47 -6.37 10.10
CA ALA A 84 4.26 -5.64 9.71
C ALA A 84 3.39 -5.27 10.93
N VAL A 85 4.03 -4.91 12.05
CA VAL A 85 3.31 -4.42 13.23
C VAL A 85 2.94 -2.96 13.02
N SER A 86 1.64 -2.70 12.95
CA SER A 86 1.06 -1.36 12.96
C SER A 86 0.60 -0.98 14.37
N VAL A 87 0.80 0.28 14.74
CA VAL A 87 0.30 0.87 15.98
C VAL A 87 -0.96 1.64 15.67
N GLN A 88 -2.09 1.19 16.21
CA GLN A 88 -3.38 1.86 16.11
C GLN A 88 -3.70 2.56 17.43
N ILE A 89 -4.14 3.82 17.37
CA ILE A 89 -4.61 4.59 18.52
C ILE A 89 -6.13 4.65 18.45
N TRP A 90 -6.79 4.15 19.49
CA TRP A 90 -8.24 4.05 19.61
C TRP A 90 -8.75 4.92 20.74
N LYS A 91 -9.97 5.43 20.61
CA LYS A 91 -10.72 6.15 21.66
C LYS A 91 -11.89 5.29 22.12
N ASN A 92 -12.09 5.17 23.43
CA ASN A 92 -13.18 4.38 24.01
C ASN A 92 -14.52 5.15 24.00
N SER A 93 -15.00 5.53 22.82
CA SER A 93 -16.30 6.19 22.62
C SER A 93 -17.47 5.21 22.71
N ALA A 94 -18.65 5.70 23.11
CA ALA A 94 -19.91 4.96 23.00
C ALA A 94 -20.67 5.39 21.72
N PRO A 95 -21.33 4.49 20.98
CA PRO A 95 -21.53 3.05 21.25
C PRO A 95 -20.36 2.15 20.84
N ASP A 96 -19.54 2.59 19.87
CA ASP A 96 -18.41 1.83 19.33
C ASP A 96 -17.11 2.66 19.44
N PRO A 97 -15.95 1.99 19.59
CA PRO A 97 -14.66 2.66 19.70
C PRO A 97 -14.25 3.31 18.36
N GLU A 98 -13.65 4.49 18.44
CA GLU A 98 -13.23 5.28 17.29
C GLU A 98 -11.72 5.13 17.05
N LEU A 99 -11.31 4.83 15.81
CA LEU A 99 -9.90 4.80 15.40
C LEU A 99 -9.41 6.23 15.12
N LEU A 100 -8.47 6.72 15.94
CA LEU A 100 -7.91 8.08 15.81
C LEU A 100 -6.70 8.17 14.89
N ALA A 101 -5.83 7.16 14.94
CA ALA A 101 -4.62 7.14 14.12
C ALA A 101 -4.11 5.71 13.92
N GLU A 102 -3.52 5.46 12.76
CA GLU A 102 -2.79 4.23 12.46
C GLU A 102 -1.39 4.60 11.96
N ARG A 103 -0.38 3.92 12.50
CA ARG A 103 1.03 4.12 12.13
C ARG A 103 1.62 2.76 11.78
N SER A 104 2.05 2.61 10.53
CA SER A 104 2.75 1.45 9.99
C SER A 104 4.26 1.68 9.92
#